data_AF-A0A1Y3AZT2-F1
#
_entry.id   AF-A0A1Y3AZT2-F1
#
_cell.length_a   1.000
_cell.length_b   1.000
_cell.length_c   1.000
_cell.angle_alpha   90.00
_cell.angle_beta   90.00
_cell.angle_gamma   90.00
#
_symmetry.space_group_name_H-M   'P 1'
#
loop_
_entity.id
_entity.type
_entity.pdbx_description
1 polymer ?
#
loop_
_entity_poly.entity_id
_entity_poly.type
_entity_poly.pdbx_seq_one_letter_code
_entity_poly.pdbx_strand_id
1 'polypeptide(L)'
;MLFDGDLKRIYDCKRNDRVKQILADIISYTCSGNSTEMKGQIVKYYMLGTKNLITRYGMSYVRNLAKDLIELWKNSSNDDRKTLLNLIRECSVYFIRQNAEIEACDLLLEVEQLTMLETIIHGQKDLCEKICQYLIASSLYIDETESQNILYTAFSLYLDHRLYIEALFVAILMQNKAIIVKIFLLCPNSLLRRQMALILARHNISFIDDDEFSNRLRNSIADDQLLLDALSNHRLSQEFLLVAKQLDLLQPKAPHEIIPKGTKIERRRNRRLKGQQLLPTYNKQSVLGTSFMNCFINAAFGTDKLIFGGADWINRHKDLYRMTATATMGILCLWDTQNGLLKVDRFLRNRDENIKAGALMAFGLINTTIKSEYQPAYKLLKDYITN
;
A
#
# COMPACT_ATOMS: atom_id res chain seq x y z
N MET A 1 49.72 -7.66 -10.43
CA MET A 1 49.91 -8.60 -9.31
C MET A 1 51.12 -8.31 -8.40
N LEU A 2 51.99 -7.30 -8.67
CA LEU A 2 53.17 -7.02 -7.81
C LEU A 2 53.13 -5.67 -7.04
N PHE A 3 52.26 -4.73 -7.42
CA PHE A 3 52.35 -3.36 -6.90
C PHE A 3 51.85 -3.18 -5.45
N ASP A 4 50.80 -3.87 -5.00
CA ASP A 4 50.21 -3.62 -3.68
C ASP A 4 51.10 -4.11 -2.52
N GLY A 5 51.78 -5.24 -2.70
CA GLY A 5 52.72 -5.77 -1.70
C GLY A 5 53.96 -4.90 -1.54
N ASP A 6 54.47 -4.36 -2.66
CA ASP A 6 55.64 -3.49 -2.67
C ASP A 6 55.30 -2.09 -2.14
N LEU A 7 54.12 -1.55 -2.44
CA LEU A 7 53.64 -0.28 -1.87
C LEU A 7 53.49 -0.35 -0.35
N LYS A 8 53.02 -1.48 0.20
CA LYS A 8 52.94 -1.70 1.67
C LYS A 8 54.31 -1.76 2.32
N ARG A 9 55.25 -2.47 1.70
CA ARG A 9 56.65 -2.48 2.16
C ARG A 9 57.29 -1.10 2.12
N ILE A 10 56.97 -0.29 1.10
CA ILE A 10 57.44 1.10 1.00
C ILE A 10 56.80 1.98 2.08
N TYR A 11 55.53 1.76 2.41
CA TYR A 11 54.84 2.45 3.49
C TYR A 11 55.49 2.18 4.86
N ASP A 12 55.81 0.91 5.16
CA ASP A 12 56.43 0.52 6.42
C ASP A 12 57.88 1.02 6.57
N CYS A 13 58.63 1.09 5.46
CA CYS A 13 60.03 1.52 5.45
C CYS A 13 60.24 3.05 5.52
N LYS A 14 59.24 3.88 5.23
CA LYS A 14 59.39 5.35 5.21
C LYS A 14 59.27 5.95 6.61
N ARG A 15 60.00 7.04 6.90
CA ARG A 15 59.92 7.79 8.18
C ARG A 15 59.14 9.12 8.10
N ASN A 16 58.88 9.64 6.90
CA ASN A 16 58.20 10.93 6.74
C ASN A 16 56.67 10.80 6.79
N ASP A 17 56.03 11.43 7.77
CA ASP A 17 54.59 11.32 8.01
C ASP A 17 53.73 11.84 6.85
N ARG A 18 54.14 12.94 6.19
CA ARG A 18 53.41 13.47 5.01
C ARG A 18 53.42 12.51 3.83
N VAL A 19 54.55 11.82 3.62
CA VAL A 19 54.70 10.84 2.52
C VAL A 19 53.94 9.57 2.87
N LYS A 20 53.90 9.17 4.15
CA LYS A 20 53.05 8.07 4.61
C LYS A 20 51.58 8.35 4.34
N GLN A 21 51.08 9.55 4.66
CA GLN A 21 49.68 9.91 4.40
C GLN A 21 49.32 9.82 2.92
N ILE A 22 50.15 10.35 2.03
CA ILE A 22 49.91 10.28 0.56
C ILE A 22 50.03 8.83 0.05
N LEU A 23 50.96 8.04 0.60
CA LEU A 23 51.08 6.63 0.24
C LEU A 23 49.88 5.82 0.73
N ALA A 24 49.34 6.10 1.92
CA ALA A 24 48.13 5.48 2.42
C ALA A 24 46.93 5.79 1.51
N ASP A 25 46.82 7.03 1.03
CA ASP A 25 45.81 7.45 0.06
C ASP A 25 45.88 6.61 -1.23
N ILE A 26 47.09 6.49 -1.79
CA ILE A 26 47.33 5.72 -3.03
C ILE A 26 47.06 4.24 -2.80
N ILE A 27 47.49 3.66 -1.68
CA ILE A 27 47.25 2.25 -1.33
C ILE A 27 45.75 2.01 -1.19
N SER A 28 45.00 2.92 -0.57
CA SER A 28 43.56 2.77 -0.44
C SER A 28 42.88 2.71 -1.82
N TYR A 29 43.34 3.52 -2.78
CA TYR A 29 42.79 3.54 -4.14
C TYR A 29 43.19 2.31 -4.96
N THR A 30 44.44 1.84 -4.88
CA THR A 30 44.86 0.65 -5.62
C THR A 30 44.19 -0.61 -5.08
N CYS A 31 43.98 -0.70 -3.76
CA CYS A 31 43.22 -1.78 -3.14
C CYS A 31 41.75 -1.80 -3.59
N SER A 32 41.17 -0.66 -3.96
CA SER A 32 39.82 -0.63 -4.56
C SER A 32 39.73 -1.35 -5.92
N GLY A 33 40.84 -1.59 -6.61
CA GLY A 33 40.86 -2.29 -7.90
C GLY A 33 40.95 -3.82 -7.80
N ASN A 34 41.37 -4.36 -6.65
CA ASN A 34 41.66 -5.78 -6.45
C ASN A 34 40.73 -6.36 -5.37
N SER A 35 39.55 -6.83 -5.80
CA SER A 35 38.46 -7.27 -4.92
C SER A 35 38.65 -8.63 -4.23
N THR A 36 39.74 -9.35 -4.46
CA THR A 36 39.81 -10.79 -4.13
C THR A 36 40.68 -11.16 -2.93
N GLU A 37 41.69 -10.37 -2.54
CA GLU A 37 42.71 -10.89 -1.62
C GLU A 37 42.85 -10.17 -0.27
N MET A 38 42.30 -8.97 -0.09
CA MET A 38 42.67 -8.17 1.08
C MET A 38 41.51 -7.34 1.67
N LYS A 39 40.58 -8.05 2.30
CA LYS A 39 39.37 -7.50 2.93
C LYS A 39 39.67 -6.48 4.03
N GLY A 40 38.98 -5.35 4.01
CA GLY A 40 39.03 -4.32 5.06
C GLY A 40 40.29 -3.46 5.11
N GLN A 41 41.12 -3.49 4.06
CA GLN A 41 42.33 -2.67 3.98
C GLN A 41 42.04 -1.26 3.46
N ILE A 42 41.03 -1.08 2.61
CA ILE A 42 40.69 0.23 2.04
C ILE A 42 40.38 1.21 3.18
N VAL A 43 39.55 0.80 4.13
CA VAL A 43 39.15 1.63 5.29
C VAL A 43 40.32 1.89 6.25
N LYS A 44 41.18 0.89 6.48
CA LYS A 44 42.38 1.06 7.32
C LYS A 44 43.33 2.10 6.75
N TYR A 45 43.60 2.05 5.44
CA TYR A 45 44.47 3.03 4.79
C TYR A 45 43.78 4.39 4.58
N TYR A 46 42.47 4.41 4.41
CA TYR A 46 41.69 5.66 4.42
C TYR A 46 41.82 6.39 5.77
N MET A 47 41.72 5.68 6.89
CA MET A 47 41.88 6.26 8.23
C MET A 47 43.28 6.84 8.48
N LEU A 48 44.30 6.24 7.87
CA LEU A 48 45.69 6.68 7.93
C LEU A 48 46.01 7.82 6.94
N GLY A 49 45.11 8.06 5.99
CA GLY A 49 45.26 8.97 4.87
C GLY A 49 44.72 10.38 5.09
N THR A 50 44.68 11.17 4.03
CA THR A 50 44.05 12.49 4.04
C THR A 50 42.55 12.33 3.82
N LYS A 51 41.73 12.64 4.84
CA LYS A 51 40.25 12.47 4.87
C LYS A 51 39.45 13.16 3.72
N ASN A 52 40.12 13.81 2.77
CA ASN A 52 39.52 14.48 1.60
C ASN A 52 39.46 13.59 0.33
N LEU A 53 39.72 12.29 0.45
CA LEU A 53 39.75 11.34 -0.68
C LEU A 53 38.38 11.15 -1.34
N ILE A 54 37.28 11.23 -0.57
CA ILE A 54 35.91 10.90 -1.04
C ILE A 54 35.52 11.76 -2.25
N THR A 55 35.87 13.05 -2.23
CA THR A 55 35.62 13.98 -3.34
C THR A 55 36.59 13.83 -4.52
N ARG A 56 37.75 13.21 -4.32
CA ARG A 56 38.85 13.19 -5.32
C ARG A 56 38.84 11.96 -6.21
N TYR A 57 38.52 10.78 -5.68
CA TYR A 57 38.63 9.51 -6.41
C TYR A 57 37.31 9.03 -7.04
N GLY A 58 36.23 9.80 -6.85
CA GLY A 58 34.95 9.59 -7.54
C GLY A 58 34.13 8.41 -7.02
N MET A 59 33.02 8.14 -7.70
CA MET A 59 31.96 7.24 -7.23
C MET A 59 32.36 5.77 -7.12
N SER A 60 33.19 5.27 -8.04
CA SER A 60 33.63 3.87 -8.04
C SER A 60 34.45 3.51 -6.80
N TYR A 61 35.30 4.42 -6.35
CA TYR A 61 36.07 4.27 -5.12
C TYR A 61 35.16 4.22 -3.89
N VAL A 62 34.20 5.16 -3.79
CA VAL A 62 33.29 5.24 -2.64
C VAL A 62 32.40 3.99 -2.54
N ARG A 63 31.98 3.39 -3.67
CA ARG A 63 31.25 2.12 -3.67
C ARG A 63 32.05 0.95 -3.11
N ASN A 64 33.33 0.85 -3.47
CA ASN A 64 34.19 -0.22 -2.95
C ASN A 64 34.54 0.01 -1.48
N LEU A 65 34.76 1.28 -1.09
CA LEU A 65 34.94 1.68 0.30
C LEU A 65 33.69 1.35 1.14
N ALA A 66 32.49 1.57 0.61
CA ALA A 66 31.22 1.21 1.26
C ALA A 66 31.10 -0.30 1.50
N LYS A 67 31.46 -1.13 0.50
CA LYS A 67 31.46 -2.60 0.66
C LYS A 67 32.43 -3.05 1.76
N ASP A 68 33.64 -2.52 1.75
CA ASP A 68 34.64 -2.80 2.79
C ASP A 68 34.18 -2.30 4.17
N LEU A 69 33.49 -1.17 4.24
CA LEU A 69 32.90 -0.65 5.49
C LEU A 69 31.84 -1.60 6.05
N ILE A 70 30.95 -2.13 5.21
CA ILE A 70 29.90 -3.07 5.65
C ILE A 70 30.54 -4.35 6.20
N GLU A 71 31.54 -4.90 5.53
CA GLU A 71 32.26 -6.09 6.00
C GLU A 71 33.01 -5.83 7.32
N LEU A 72 33.64 -4.67 7.47
CA LEU A 72 34.31 -4.30 8.71
C LEU A 72 33.33 -4.04 9.85
N TRP A 73 32.17 -3.43 9.55
CA TRP A 73 31.12 -3.19 10.53
C TRP A 73 30.66 -4.51 11.17
N LYS A 74 30.37 -5.52 10.36
CA LYS A 74 29.97 -6.88 10.80
C LYS A 74 31.02 -7.55 11.71
N ASN A 75 32.30 -7.22 11.54
CA ASN A 75 33.41 -7.83 12.28
C ASN A 75 34.00 -6.97 13.42
N SER A 76 33.50 -5.74 13.63
CA SER A 76 34.14 -4.74 14.51
C SER A 76 33.65 -4.75 15.98
N SER A 77 34.57 -4.39 16.90
CA SER A 77 34.30 -4.14 18.33
C SER A 77 33.77 -2.72 18.59
N ASN A 78 33.12 -2.49 19.74
CA ASN A 78 32.34 -1.28 20.03
C ASN A 78 33.09 0.08 19.91
N ASP A 79 34.41 0.15 20.14
CA ASP A 79 35.15 1.42 20.10
C ASP A 79 35.46 1.89 18.67
N ASP A 80 35.70 0.97 17.74
CA ASP A 80 35.92 1.30 16.32
C ASP A 80 34.63 1.75 15.63
N ARG A 81 33.47 1.37 16.18
CA ARG A 81 32.17 1.72 15.60
C ARG A 81 31.97 3.22 15.50
N LYS A 82 32.34 4.02 16.50
CA LYS A 82 32.12 5.48 16.45
C LYS A 82 32.87 6.16 15.30
N THR A 83 34.09 5.71 15.01
CA THR A 83 34.89 6.29 13.93
C THR A 83 34.36 5.83 12.57
N LEU A 84 33.94 4.57 12.45
CA LEU A 84 33.26 4.02 11.28
C LEU A 84 31.93 4.74 11.00
N LEU A 85 31.16 5.09 12.03
CA LEU A 85 29.90 5.82 11.87
C LEU A 85 30.06 7.21 11.26
N ASN A 86 31.12 7.93 11.62
CA ASN A 86 31.41 9.21 10.98
C ASN A 86 31.77 9.02 9.50
N LEU A 87 32.52 7.98 9.15
CA LEU A 87 32.82 7.65 7.75
C LEU A 87 31.58 7.26 6.96
N ILE A 88 30.70 6.44 7.56
CA ILE A 88 29.42 6.06 6.98
C ILE A 88 28.58 7.30 6.68
N ARG A 89 28.48 8.24 7.63
CA ARG A 89 27.77 9.51 7.43
C ARG A 89 28.36 10.30 6.26
N GLU A 90 29.68 10.44 6.19
CA GLU A 90 30.35 11.15 5.09
C GLU A 90 30.10 10.48 3.72
N CYS A 91 30.13 9.14 3.67
CA CYS A 91 29.83 8.37 2.46
C CYS A 91 28.37 8.55 2.02
N SER A 92 27.41 8.43 2.94
CA SER A 92 25.98 8.61 2.65
C SER A 92 25.68 10.03 2.14
N VAL A 93 26.27 11.07 2.75
CA VAL A 93 26.14 12.45 2.26
C VAL A 93 26.72 12.62 0.86
N TYR A 94 27.86 11.98 0.57
CA TYR A 94 28.45 12.02 -0.75
C TYR A 94 27.57 11.33 -1.81
N PHE A 95 27.01 10.16 -1.49
CA PHE A 95 26.10 9.45 -2.38
C PHE A 95 24.86 10.27 -2.72
N ILE A 96 24.25 10.93 -1.73
CA ILE A 96 23.08 11.80 -1.96
C ILE A 96 23.45 13.01 -2.85
N ARG A 97 24.62 13.63 -2.66
CA ARG A 97 25.10 14.72 -3.52
C ARG A 97 25.31 14.31 -4.99
N GLN A 98 25.58 13.03 -5.24
CA GLN A 98 25.78 12.47 -6.57
C GLN A 98 24.51 11.80 -7.14
N ASN A 99 23.34 12.01 -6.52
CA ASN A 99 22.05 11.38 -6.88
C ASN A 99 22.04 9.84 -6.78
N ALA A 100 22.92 9.26 -5.96
CA ALA A 100 22.97 7.82 -5.67
C ALA A 100 22.26 7.52 -4.33
N GLU A 101 21.01 7.98 -4.21
CA GLU A 101 20.20 7.89 -2.98
C GLU A 101 19.97 6.44 -2.52
N ILE A 102 19.75 5.53 -3.47
CA ILE A 102 19.48 4.11 -3.20
C ILE A 102 20.71 3.44 -2.57
N GLU A 103 21.91 3.71 -3.09
CA GLU A 103 23.16 3.16 -2.54
C GLU A 103 23.45 3.70 -1.13
N ALA A 104 23.05 4.95 -0.85
CA ALA A 104 23.13 5.51 0.49
C ALA A 104 22.17 4.79 1.46
N CYS A 105 20.96 4.46 1.00
CA CYS A 105 19.97 3.71 1.78
C CYS A 105 20.44 2.28 2.05
N ASP A 106 20.95 1.58 1.03
CA ASP A 106 21.47 0.22 1.16
C ASP A 106 22.60 0.14 2.18
N LEU A 107 23.53 1.10 2.13
CA LEU A 107 24.61 1.20 3.11
C LEU A 107 24.08 1.37 4.53
N LEU A 108 23.07 2.23 4.73
CA LEU A 108 22.52 2.51 6.05
C LEU A 108 21.62 1.38 6.57
N LEU A 109 20.98 0.63 5.66
CA LEU A 109 20.18 -0.55 5.97
C LEU A 109 21.09 -1.69 6.43
N GLU A 110 22.19 -1.97 5.73
CA GLU A 110 23.19 -2.99 6.10
C GLU A 110 23.94 -2.69 7.40
N VAL A 111 24.03 -1.41 7.77
CA VAL A 111 24.65 -0.97 9.04
C VAL A 111 23.60 -0.84 10.17
N GLU A 112 22.32 -1.08 9.87
CA GLU A 112 21.19 -0.96 10.81
C GLU A 112 21.09 0.44 11.48
N GLN A 113 21.66 1.48 10.86
CA GLN A 113 21.65 2.85 11.41
C GLN A 113 20.82 3.80 10.55
N LEU A 114 19.54 3.46 10.39
CA LEU A 114 18.58 4.23 9.61
C LEU A 114 18.24 5.60 10.23
N THR A 115 18.49 5.80 11.53
CA THR A 115 18.29 7.10 12.21
C THR A 115 19.14 8.22 11.62
N MET A 116 20.25 7.89 10.95
CA MET A 116 21.07 8.89 10.27
C MET A 116 20.41 9.46 9.01
N LEU A 117 19.49 8.73 8.37
CA LEU A 117 18.75 9.22 7.21
C LEU A 117 17.95 10.49 7.56
N GLU A 118 17.35 10.53 8.75
CA GLU A 118 16.61 11.69 9.26
C GLU A 118 17.48 12.95 9.21
N THR A 119 18.70 12.85 9.73
CA THR A 119 19.64 13.99 9.79
C THR A 119 20.14 14.45 8.43
N ILE A 120 20.26 13.54 7.47
CA ILE A 120 20.88 13.83 6.16
C ILE A 120 19.85 14.37 5.16
N ILE A 121 18.58 13.94 5.25
CA ILE A 121 17.52 14.27 4.29
C ILE A 121 16.81 15.59 4.64
N HIS A 122 17.08 16.17 5.81
CA HIS A 122 16.48 17.43 6.26
C HIS A 122 16.45 18.51 5.17
N GLY A 123 15.27 18.74 4.60
CA GLY A 123 14.99 19.86 3.69
C GLY A 123 14.71 19.51 2.21
N GLN A 124 14.88 18.26 1.77
CA GLN A 124 14.63 17.88 0.36
C GLN A 124 13.44 16.93 0.20
N LYS A 125 12.26 17.49 -0.10
CA LYS A 125 11.00 16.74 -0.25
C LYS A 125 11.05 15.68 -1.35
N ASP A 126 11.62 16.02 -2.51
CA ASP A 126 11.67 15.13 -3.67
C ASP A 126 12.52 13.87 -3.42
N LEU A 127 13.56 13.99 -2.58
CA LEU A 127 14.39 12.84 -2.18
C LEU A 127 13.66 11.97 -1.15
N CYS A 128 12.92 12.60 -0.22
CA CYS A 128 12.16 11.87 0.79
C CYS A 128 11.17 10.90 0.14
N GLU A 129 10.43 11.32 -0.89
CA GLU A 129 9.46 10.45 -1.56
C GLU A 129 10.15 9.23 -2.20
N LYS A 130 11.26 9.43 -2.91
CA LYS A 130 12.01 8.33 -3.55
C LYS A 130 12.60 7.37 -2.52
N ILE A 131 13.23 7.90 -1.49
CA ILE A 131 13.86 7.11 -0.43
C ILE A 131 12.80 6.31 0.32
N CYS A 132 11.69 6.94 0.71
CA CYS A 132 10.63 6.24 1.41
C CYS A 132 9.92 5.21 0.52
N GLN A 133 9.71 5.47 -0.78
CA GLN A 133 9.22 4.45 -1.72
C GLN A 133 10.16 3.24 -1.79
N TYR A 134 11.48 3.49 -1.83
CA TYR A 134 12.47 2.44 -1.81
C TYR A 134 12.43 1.63 -0.51
N LEU A 135 12.36 2.29 0.66
CA LEU A 135 12.27 1.64 1.97
C LEU A 135 10.99 0.81 2.11
N ILE A 136 9.84 1.30 1.62
CA ILE A 136 8.59 0.54 1.64
C ILE A 136 8.66 -0.67 0.69
N ALA A 137 9.32 -0.53 -0.46
CA ALA A 137 9.52 -1.64 -1.38
C ALA A 137 10.47 -2.69 -0.78
N SER A 138 11.56 -2.27 -0.11
CA SER A 138 12.52 -3.17 0.52
C SER A 138 11.91 -3.91 1.72
N SER A 139 11.01 -3.28 2.47
CA SER A 139 10.34 -3.90 3.62
C SER A 139 9.49 -5.12 3.25
N LEU A 140 9.13 -5.32 1.97
CA LEU A 140 8.38 -6.48 1.49
C LEU A 140 9.24 -7.75 1.33
N TYR A 141 10.57 -7.59 1.28
CA TYR A 141 11.51 -8.69 0.99
C TYR A 141 12.36 -9.09 2.19
N ILE A 142 12.19 -8.41 3.33
CA ILE A 142 12.99 -8.55 4.54
C ILE A 142 12.15 -9.22 5.64
N ASP A 143 12.81 -9.83 6.63
CA ASP A 143 12.17 -10.41 7.80
C ASP A 143 11.29 -9.40 8.57
N GLU A 144 10.24 -9.90 9.21
CA GLU A 144 9.18 -9.06 9.81
C GLU A 144 9.70 -8.04 10.84
N THR A 145 10.71 -8.41 11.64
CA THR A 145 11.27 -7.53 12.68
C THR A 145 12.05 -6.35 12.11
N GLU A 146 12.85 -6.58 11.06
CA GLU A 146 13.60 -5.53 10.39
C GLU A 146 12.70 -4.68 9.50
N SER A 147 11.70 -5.32 8.86
CA SER A 147 10.65 -4.65 8.09
C SER A 147 9.92 -3.60 8.93
N GLN A 148 9.58 -3.90 10.20
CA GLN A 148 8.96 -2.92 11.10
C GLN A 148 9.87 -1.72 11.41
N ASN A 149 11.18 -1.95 11.58
CA ASN A 149 12.15 -0.88 11.84
C ASN A 149 12.29 0.04 10.61
N ILE A 150 12.34 -0.55 9.41
CA ILE A 150 12.40 0.18 8.12
C ILE A 150 11.12 1.00 7.92
N LEU A 151 9.95 0.43 8.20
CA LEU A 151 8.69 1.16 8.12
C LEU A 151 8.62 2.29 9.15
N TYR A 152 9.15 2.09 10.36
CA TYR A 152 9.19 3.15 11.37
C TYR A 152 10.09 4.32 10.96
N THR A 153 11.24 4.06 10.33
CA THR A 153 12.13 5.12 9.85
C THR A 153 11.51 5.86 8.67
N ALA A 154 10.90 5.15 7.71
CA ALA A 154 10.14 5.76 6.62
C ALA A 154 8.97 6.63 7.16
N PHE A 155 8.30 6.17 8.21
CA PHE A 155 7.24 6.90 8.89
C PHE A 155 7.75 8.20 9.55
N SER A 156 8.87 8.13 10.27
CA SER A 156 9.53 9.28 10.90
C SER A 156 9.90 10.35 9.86
N LEU A 157 10.49 9.93 8.74
CA LEU A 157 10.83 10.81 7.62
C LEU A 157 9.58 11.52 7.05
N TYR A 158 8.48 10.80 6.82
CA TYR A 158 7.26 11.43 6.33
C TYR A 158 6.67 12.46 7.30
N LEU A 159 6.73 12.19 8.61
CA LEU A 159 6.27 13.15 9.63
C LEU A 159 7.12 14.42 9.65
N ASP A 160 8.44 14.31 9.55
CA ASP A 160 9.36 15.45 9.53
C ASP A 160 9.08 16.38 8.33
N HIS A 161 8.74 15.80 7.18
CA HIS A 161 8.37 16.54 5.97
C HIS A 161 6.91 17.02 5.93
N ARG A 162 6.11 16.73 6.97
CA ARG A 162 4.67 17.03 7.09
C ARG A 162 3.80 16.38 6.00
N LEU A 163 4.22 15.21 5.52
CA LEU A 163 3.50 14.38 4.55
C LEU A 163 2.60 13.38 5.29
N TYR A 164 1.44 13.85 5.75
CA TYR A 164 0.58 13.09 6.65
C TYR A 164 -0.17 11.93 5.99
N ILE A 165 -0.50 12.01 4.70
CA ILE A 165 -1.25 10.97 3.98
C ILE A 165 -0.35 9.77 3.69
N GLU A 166 0.88 10.03 3.25
CA GLU A 166 1.92 9.06 3.01
C GLU A 166 2.31 8.36 4.32
N ALA A 167 2.49 9.14 5.40
CA ALA A 167 2.71 8.61 6.74
C ALA A 167 1.55 7.70 7.20
N LEU A 168 0.31 8.04 6.87
CA LEU A 168 -0.86 7.22 7.18
C LEU A 168 -0.80 5.86 6.47
N PHE A 169 -0.44 5.83 5.18
CA PHE A 169 -0.30 4.56 4.45
C PHE A 169 0.76 3.65 5.08
N VAL A 170 1.90 4.21 5.49
CA VAL A 170 2.93 3.44 6.22
C VAL A 170 2.39 2.92 7.55
N ALA A 171 1.66 3.74 8.30
CA ALA A 171 1.06 3.30 9.56
C ALA A 171 0.00 2.20 9.38
N ILE A 172 -0.74 2.21 8.27
CA ILE A 172 -1.66 1.13 7.89
C ILE A 172 -0.89 -0.15 7.57
N LEU A 173 0.23 -0.06 6.84
CA LEU A 173 1.10 -1.21 6.55
C LEU A 173 1.68 -1.82 7.83
N MET A 174 2.05 -1.00 8.81
CA MET A 174 2.50 -1.45 10.14
C MET A 174 1.38 -2.03 11.01
N GLN A 175 0.11 -1.89 10.60
CA GLN A 175 -1.09 -2.33 11.34
C GLN A 175 -1.20 -1.75 12.77
N ASN A 176 -0.52 -0.64 13.06
CA ASN A 176 -0.49 -0.06 14.39
C ASN A 176 -1.53 1.06 14.55
N LYS A 177 -2.68 0.71 15.16
CA LYS A 177 -3.79 1.65 15.41
C LYS A 177 -3.35 2.91 16.19
N ALA A 178 -2.40 2.76 17.14
CA ALA A 178 -1.97 3.89 17.98
C ALA A 178 -1.22 4.95 17.18
N ILE A 179 -0.41 4.54 16.20
CA ILE A 179 0.30 5.46 15.31
C ILE A 179 -0.70 6.21 14.42
N ILE A 180 -1.68 5.49 13.85
CA ILE A 180 -2.73 6.08 13.02
C ILE A 180 -3.47 7.21 13.78
N VAL A 181 -3.86 6.95 15.03
CA VAL A 181 -4.52 7.94 15.90
C VAL A 181 -3.64 9.15 16.13
N LYS A 182 -2.35 8.95 16.40
CA LYS A 182 -1.39 10.05 16.61
C LYS A 182 -1.26 10.94 15.37
N ILE A 183 -1.13 10.36 14.17
CA ILE A 183 -1.04 11.15 12.92
C ILE A 183 -2.30 11.98 12.74
N PHE A 184 -3.46 11.36 12.98
CA PHE A 184 -4.75 12.02 12.83
C PHE A 184 -4.89 13.25 13.75
N LEU A 185 -4.43 13.14 15.00
CA LEU A 185 -4.40 14.25 15.97
C LEU A 185 -3.37 15.33 15.59
N LEU A 186 -2.20 14.93 15.08
CA LEU A 186 -1.13 15.85 14.68
C LEU A 186 -1.50 16.70 13.46
N CYS A 187 -2.37 16.21 12.57
CA CYS A 187 -2.80 16.95 11.39
C CYS A 187 -3.62 18.19 11.78
N PRO A 188 -3.24 19.43 11.43
CA PRO A 188 -4.05 20.61 11.72
C PRO A 188 -5.16 20.85 10.67
N ASN A 189 -4.98 20.36 9.44
CA ASN A 189 -5.86 20.67 8.32
C ASN A 189 -7.11 19.77 8.30
N SER A 190 -8.30 20.37 8.37
CA SER A 190 -9.59 19.65 8.32
C SER A 190 -9.80 18.86 7.03
N LEU A 191 -9.41 19.40 5.88
CA LEU A 191 -9.51 18.72 4.58
C LEU A 191 -8.63 17.47 4.51
N LEU A 192 -7.39 17.55 4.99
CA LEU A 192 -6.48 16.39 5.04
C LEU A 192 -7.04 15.34 5.99
N ARG A 193 -7.56 15.74 7.16
CA ARG A 193 -8.24 14.82 8.09
C ARG A 193 -9.43 14.12 7.43
N ARG A 194 -10.22 14.82 6.61
CA ARG A 194 -11.32 14.20 5.84
C ARG A 194 -10.81 13.19 4.81
N GLN A 195 -9.73 13.50 4.08
CA GLN A 195 -9.12 12.57 3.14
C GLN A 195 -8.58 11.31 3.84
N MET A 196 -7.89 11.51 4.97
CA MET A 196 -7.41 10.41 5.82
C MET A 196 -8.56 9.55 6.34
N ALA A 197 -9.65 10.17 6.79
CA ALA A 197 -10.84 9.47 7.24
C ALA A 197 -11.43 8.56 6.15
N LEU A 198 -11.54 9.05 4.91
CA LEU A 198 -12.01 8.25 3.77
C LEU A 198 -11.07 7.07 3.46
N ILE A 199 -9.75 7.28 3.53
CA ILE A 199 -8.77 6.21 3.32
C ILE A 199 -8.94 5.13 4.39
N LEU A 200 -9.02 5.52 5.67
CA LEU A 200 -9.22 4.61 6.79
C LEU A 200 -10.53 3.83 6.67
N ALA A 201 -11.60 4.52 6.26
CA ALA A 201 -12.90 3.91 6.05
C ALA A 201 -12.87 2.86 4.92
N ARG A 202 -12.08 3.09 3.85
CA ARG A 202 -11.87 2.10 2.78
C ARG A 202 -11.06 0.89 3.23
N HIS A 203 -10.05 1.09 4.08
CA HIS A 203 -9.28 -0.01 4.67
C HIS A 203 -10.06 -0.77 5.75
N ASN A 204 -11.32 -0.42 6.01
CA ASN A 204 -12.18 -1.02 7.03
C ASN A 204 -11.56 -1.04 8.44
N ILE A 205 -10.62 -0.15 8.73
CA ILE A 205 -10.03 -0.06 10.07
C ILE A 205 -11.12 0.44 11.02
N SER A 206 -11.52 -0.42 11.96
CA SER A 206 -12.59 -0.10 12.90
C SER A 206 -12.04 0.77 14.02
N PHE A 207 -12.59 1.99 14.11
CA PHE A 207 -12.50 2.84 15.30
C PHE A 207 -13.84 2.85 16.07
N ILE A 208 -14.68 1.84 15.82
CA ILE A 208 -16.01 1.76 16.41
C ILE A 208 -16.00 0.91 17.68
N ASP A 209 -15.04 0.01 17.79
CA ASP A 209 -14.83 -0.80 18.99
C ASP A 209 -14.41 0.13 20.15
N ASP A 210 -14.84 -0.21 21.39
CA ASP A 210 -14.59 0.54 22.64
C ASP A 210 -13.11 0.50 23.09
N ASP A 211 -12.18 0.64 22.14
CA ASP A 211 -10.76 0.78 22.41
C ASP A 211 -10.47 2.20 22.93
N GLU A 212 -9.54 2.34 23.88
CA GLU A 212 -9.11 3.64 24.42
C GLU A 212 -8.71 4.64 23.31
N PHE A 213 -8.11 4.13 22.24
CA PHE A 213 -7.68 4.91 21.07
C PHE A 213 -8.84 5.36 20.19
N SER A 214 -9.86 4.52 20.02
CA SER A 214 -11.11 4.85 19.34
C SER A 214 -11.84 5.97 20.08
N ASN A 215 -11.86 5.90 21.42
CA ASN A 215 -12.46 6.93 22.26
C ASN A 215 -11.69 8.26 22.21
N ARG A 216 -10.35 8.23 22.17
CA ARG A 216 -9.55 9.45 21.96
C ARG A 216 -9.84 10.13 20.62
N LEU A 217 -9.98 9.35 19.55
CA LEU A 217 -10.38 9.89 18.26
C LEU A 217 -11.81 10.44 18.31
N ARG A 218 -12.77 9.65 18.77
CA ARG A 218 -14.19 10.07 18.90
C ARG A 218 -14.33 11.36 19.72
N ASN A 219 -13.63 11.48 20.84
CA ASN A 219 -13.66 12.70 21.67
C ASN A 219 -13.09 13.92 20.94
N SER A 220 -12.03 13.74 20.14
CA SER A 220 -11.45 14.83 19.34
C SER A 220 -12.29 15.21 18.11
N ILE A 221 -13.16 14.31 17.66
CA ILE A 221 -13.96 14.43 16.43
C ILE A 221 -15.44 14.70 16.75
N ALA A 222 -15.85 14.67 18.03
CA ALA A 222 -17.25 14.76 18.46
C ALA A 222 -17.97 16.00 17.90
N ASP A 223 -17.24 17.09 17.69
CA ASP A 223 -17.76 18.34 17.13
C ASP A 223 -17.94 18.29 15.59
N ASP A 224 -17.21 17.42 14.89
CA ASP A 224 -17.18 17.30 13.43
C ASP A 224 -18.00 16.09 12.92
N GLN A 225 -19.32 16.23 12.90
CA GLN A 225 -20.24 15.20 12.37
C GLN A 225 -19.90 14.75 10.94
N LEU A 226 -19.41 15.66 10.09
CA LEU A 226 -18.99 15.34 8.72
C LEU A 226 -17.85 14.32 8.65
N LEU A 227 -16.99 14.30 9.68
CA LEU A 227 -15.84 13.43 9.74
C LEU A 227 -16.21 12.06 10.29
N LEU A 228 -17.12 12.01 11.27
CA LEU A 228 -17.74 10.75 11.72
C LEU A 228 -18.47 10.06 10.56
N ASP A 229 -19.22 10.83 9.77
CA ASP A 229 -19.90 10.34 8.57
C ASP A 229 -18.92 9.79 7.52
N ALA A 230 -17.74 10.41 7.40
CA ALA A 230 -16.69 9.95 6.48
C ALA A 230 -16.02 8.67 6.97
N LEU A 231 -15.75 8.54 8.28
CA LEU A 231 -15.17 7.33 8.88
C LEU A 231 -16.11 6.11 8.81
N SER A 232 -17.41 6.35 8.91
CA SER A 232 -18.47 5.32 8.90
C SER A 232 -18.95 4.95 7.49
N ASN A 233 -18.43 5.59 6.44
CA ASN A 233 -18.88 5.48 5.04
C ASN A 233 -20.37 5.80 4.83
N HIS A 234 -21.01 6.57 5.72
CA HIS A 234 -22.46 6.82 5.64
C HIS A 234 -22.90 7.54 4.36
N ARG A 235 -22.06 8.45 3.86
CA ARG A 235 -22.35 9.26 2.64
C ARG A 235 -21.76 8.68 1.36
N LEU A 236 -21.14 7.50 1.41
CA LEU A 236 -20.42 6.92 0.29
C LEU A 236 -21.32 6.71 -0.95
N SER A 237 -22.55 6.23 -0.75
CA SER A 237 -23.54 6.09 -1.84
C SER A 237 -23.94 7.42 -2.46
N GLN A 238 -24.10 8.47 -1.65
CA GLN A 238 -24.42 9.81 -2.14
C GLN A 238 -23.28 10.39 -2.97
N GLU A 239 -22.04 10.31 -2.47
CA GLU A 239 -20.86 10.79 -3.17
C GLU A 239 -20.64 10.02 -4.48
N PHE A 240 -20.84 8.70 -4.48
CA PHE A 240 -20.79 7.89 -5.71
C PHE A 240 -21.83 8.34 -6.75
N LEU A 241 -23.08 8.56 -6.33
CA LEU A 241 -24.13 9.05 -7.22
C LEU A 241 -23.86 10.47 -7.75
N LEU A 242 -23.24 11.33 -6.94
CA LEU A 242 -22.82 12.67 -7.37
C LEU A 242 -21.74 12.60 -8.46
N VAL A 243 -20.72 11.76 -8.27
CA VAL A 243 -19.67 11.54 -9.29
C VAL A 243 -20.28 10.95 -10.56
N ALA A 244 -21.15 9.95 -10.44
CA ALA A 244 -21.87 9.38 -11.57
C ALA A 244 -22.72 10.41 -12.33
N LYS A 245 -23.34 11.36 -11.61
CA LYS A 245 -24.08 12.47 -12.20
C LYS A 245 -23.17 13.43 -12.95
N GLN A 246 -22.00 13.74 -12.42
CA GLN A 246 -21.02 14.62 -13.09
C GLN A 246 -20.44 13.99 -14.35
N LEU A 247 -20.34 12.66 -14.40
CA LEU A 247 -19.87 11.92 -15.57
C LEU A 247 -20.99 11.56 -16.56
N ASP A 248 -22.23 12.01 -16.33
CA ASP A 248 -23.42 11.66 -17.12
C ASP A 248 -23.65 10.14 -17.28
N LEU A 249 -23.27 9.35 -16.27
CA LEU A 249 -23.38 7.88 -16.28
C LEU A 249 -24.62 7.34 -15.56
N LEU A 250 -25.52 8.20 -15.08
CA LEU A 250 -26.70 7.79 -14.29
C LEU A 250 -27.72 6.95 -15.07
N GLN A 251 -27.70 6.98 -16.40
CA GLN A 251 -28.66 6.21 -17.19
C GLN A 251 -28.37 4.71 -17.06
N PRO A 252 -29.32 3.89 -16.56
CA PRO A 252 -29.10 2.47 -16.37
C PRO A 252 -28.87 1.81 -17.72
N LYS A 253 -27.73 1.13 -17.85
CA LYS A 253 -27.35 0.43 -19.07
C LYS A 253 -27.88 -0.99 -19.02
N ALA A 254 -28.40 -1.46 -20.12
CA ALA A 254 -28.84 -2.84 -20.21
C ALA A 254 -27.70 -3.75 -20.70
N PRO A 255 -27.66 -5.03 -20.31
CA PRO A 255 -26.59 -5.95 -20.73
C PRO A 255 -26.41 -6.07 -22.24
N HIS A 256 -27.49 -5.88 -23.00
CA HIS A 256 -27.48 -5.93 -24.46
C HIS A 256 -26.85 -4.70 -25.14
N GLU A 257 -26.70 -3.60 -24.42
CA GLU A 257 -26.03 -2.38 -24.90
C GLU A 257 -24.50 -2.53 -24.78
N ILE A 258 -24.02 -3.31 -23.82
CA ILE A 258 -22.58 -3.53 -23.56
C ILE A 258 -22.07 -4.80 -24.25
N ILE A 259 -22.86 -5.88 -24.22
CA ILE A 259 -22.57 -7.08 -25.00
C ILE A 259 -23.31 -6.99 -26.32
N PRO A 260 -22.62 -6.64 -27.43
CA PRO A 260 -23.22 -6.72 -28.75
C PRO A 260 -23.76 -8.14 -28.96
N LYS A 261 -25.07 -8.25 -29.19
CA LYS A 261 -25.73 -9.51 -29.56
C LYS A 261 -25.06 -10.07 -30.81
N GLY A 262 -24.12 -11.00 -30.62
CA GLY A 262 -23.38 -11.67 -31.68
C GLY A 262 -22.43 -10.75 -32.44
N THR A 263 -21.25 -10.49 -31.90
CA THR A 263 -20.14 -10.13 -32.78
C THR A 263 -19.96 -11.28 -33.79
N LYS A 264 -19.91 -10.93 -35.07
CA LYS A 264 -19.46 -11.81 -36.17
C LYS A 264 -18.06 -12.44 -35.91
N ILE A 265 -17.41 -12.08 -34.80
CA ILE A 265 -16.09 -12.54 -34.34
C ILE A 265 -16.16 -14.00 -33.85
N GLU A 266 -17.21 -14.43 -33.13
CA GLU A 266 -17.34 -15.84 -32.70
C GLU A 266 -17.73 -16.78 -33.85
N ARG A 267 -18.56 -16.30 -34.80
CA ARG A 267 -18.95 -17.11 -35.97
C ARG A 267 -17.77 -17.42 -36.91
N ARG A 268 -16.68 -16.64 -36.87
CA ARG A 268 -15.47 -16.89 -37.68
C ARG A 268 -14.41 -17.74 -36.97
N ARG A 269 -14.29 -17.69 -35.63
CA ARG A 269 -13.31 -18.52 -34.89
C ARG A 269 -13.79 -19.95 -34.62
N ASN A 270 -15.09 -20.17 -34.47
CA ASN A 270 -15.65 -21.50 -34.13
C ASN A 270 -15.71 -22.51 -35.30
N ARG A 271 -15.15 -22.20 -36.48
CA ARG A 271 -14.97 -23.20 -37.55
C ARG A 271 -13.64 -23.96 -37.49
N ARG A 272 -12.64 -23.51 -36.70
CA ARG A 272 -11.29 -24.11 -36.70
C ARG A 272 -10.89 -24.92 -35.46
N LEU A 273 -11.66 -24.89 -34.36
CA LEU A 273 -11.38 -25.72 -33.18
C LEU A 273 -12.64 -26.48 -32.75
N LYS A 274 -12.87 -27.63 -33.39
CA LYS A 274 -13.92 -28.58 -33.05
C LYS A 274 -13.46 -29.64 -32.02
N GLY A 275 -12.36 -29.38 -31.29
CA GLY A 275 -11.67 -30.40 -30.50
C GLY A 275 -11.63 -30.23 -28.99
N GLN A 276 -11.65 -29.01 -28.45
CA GLN A 276 -11.53 -28.80 -27.00
C GLN A 276 -12.33 -27.56 -26.58
N GLN A 277 -13.57 -27.77 -26.17
CA GLN A 277 -14.35 -26.78 -25.44
C GLN A 277 -14.31 -27.15 -23.96
N LEU A 278 -13.52 -26.43 -23.16
CA LEU A 278 -13.48 -26.57 -21.70
C LEU A 278 -14.72 -25.99 -21.00
N LEU A 279 -15.64 -25.34 -21.72
CA LEU A 279 -16.91 -24.86 -21.20
C LEU A 279 -18.05 -25.22 -22.17
N PRO A 280 -19.18 -25.76 -21.68
CA PRO A 280 -20.32 -26.09 -22.53
C PRO A 280 -20.91 -24.83 -23.17
N THR A 281 -20.99 -24.86 -24.50
CA THR A 281 -21.66 -23.84 -25.32
C THR A 281 -23.15 -23.81 -25.00
N TYR A 282 -23.60 -22.88 -24.16
CA TYR A 282 -25.02 -22.70 -23.83
C TYR A 282 -25.77 -22.04 -25.00
N ASN A 283 -26.56 -22.82 -25.74
CA ASN A 283 -27.53 -22.35 -26.75
C ASN A 283 -28.77 -21.65 -26.17
N LYS A 284 -28.69 -21.11 -24.95
CA LYS A 284 -29.57 -20.12 -24.35
C LYS A 284 -28.67 -19.30 -23.43
N GLN A 285 -28.46 -18.00 -23.68
CA GLN A 285 -27.84 -17.14 -22.67
C GLN A 285 -28.54 -17.43 -21.34
N SER A 286 -27.82 -17.92 -20.33
CA SER A 286 -28.47 -18.27 -19.07
C SER A 286 -29.14 -17.00 -18.55
N VAL A 287 -30.44 -17.08 -18.25
CA VAL A 287 -31.22 -15.95 -17.71
C VAL A 287 -30.55 -15.42 -16.44
N LEU A 288 -29.80 -16.28 -15.75
CA LEU A 288 -28.94 -15.94 -14.63
C LEU A 288 -27.67 -15.16 -15.02
N GLY A 289 -27.01 -15.51 -16.12
CA GLY A 289 -25.85 -14.75 -16.60
C GLY A 289 -26.23 -13.32 -16.97
N THR A 290 -27.41 -13.14 -17.57
CA THR A 290 -27.93 -11.81 -17.88
C THR A 290 -28.34 -11.04 -16.62
N SER A 291 -28.86 -11.71 -15.57
CA SER A 291 -29.14 -11.08 -14.28
C SER A 291 -27.88 -10.57 -13.59
N PHE A 292 -26.84 -11.41 -13.49
CA PHE A 292 -25.57 -11.02 -12.89
C PHE A 292 -24.94 -9.84 -13.61
N MET A 293 -24.88 -9.92 -14.93
CA MET A 293 -24.27 -8.88 -15.75
C MET A 293 -24.96 -7.54 -15.57
N ASN A 294 -26.29 -7.55 -15.55
CA ASN A 294 -27.09 -6.37 -15.31
C ASN A 294 -26.84 -5.76 -13.92
N CYS A 295 -26.74 -6.59 -12.89
CA CYS A 295 -26.41 -6.15 -11.53
C CYS A 295 -24.99 -5.57 -11.43
N PHE A 296 -24.01 -6.14 -12.14
CA PHE A 296 -22.64 -5.63 -12.15
C PHE A 296 -22.49 -4.33 -12.94
N ILE A 297 -23.19 -4.20 -14.07
CA ILE A 297 -23.18 -2.97 -14.87
C ILE A 297 -23.77 -1.80 -14.07
N ASN A 298 -24.88 -2.05 -13.37
CA ASN A 298 -25.61 -1.03 -12.61
C ASN A 298 -25.33 -1.11 -11.10
N ALA A 299 -24.16 -1.60 -10.69
CA ALA A 299 -23.77 -1.72 -9.29
C ALA A 299 -23.74 -0.34 -8.60
N ALA A 300 -24.29 -0.26 -7.39
CA ALA A 300 -24.39 0.97 -6.58
C ALA A 300 -25.21 2.14 -7.17
N PHE A 301 -25.79 2.02 -8.38
CA PHE A 301 -26.65 3.06 -8.96
C PHE A 301 -28.08 3.05 -8.39
N GLY A 302 -28.50 1.95 -7.75
CA GLY A 302 -29.80 1.81 -7.11
C GLY A 302 -31.01 1.75 -8.07
N THR A 303 -30.81 1.94 -9.38
CA THR A 303 -31.85 1.83 -10.41
C THR A 303 -31.42 0.91 -11.53
N ASP A 304 -32.37 0.13 -12.03
CA ASP A 304 -32.11 -0.83 -13.08
C ASP A 304 -33.34 -1.09 -13.95
N LYS A 305 -33.13 -1.38 -15.23
CA LYS A 305 -34.17 -1.63 -16.24
C LYS A 305 -34.77 -3.04 -16.17
N LEU A 306 -34.01 -4.06 -15.74
CA LEU A 306 -34.47 -5.45 -15.81
C LEU A 306 -35.09 -5.95 -14.50
N ILE A 307 -34.52 -5.59 -13.36
CA ILE A 307 -34.94 -6.08 -12.03
C ILE A 307 -36.09 -5.26 -11.47
N PHE A 308 -36.05 -3.94 -11.60
CA PHE A 308 -37.12 -3.05 -11.14
C PHE A 308 -38.15 -2.73 -12.24
N GLY A 309 -37.90 -3.14 -13.48
CA GLY A 309 -38.78 -2.92 -14.63
C GLY A 309 -39.91 -3.94 -14.80
N GLY A 310 -39.97 -5.01 -14.02
CA GLY A 310 -41.09 -5.96 -14.07
C GLY A 310 -41.03 -7.09 -13.04
N ALA A 311 -42.19 -7.40 -12.42
CA ALA A 311 -42.34 -8.44 -11.39
C ALA A 311 -42.12 -9.87 -11.91
N ASP A 312 -42.16 -10.08 -13.23
CA ASP A 312 -42.05 -11.41 -13.85
C ASP A 312 -40.61 -11.91 -14.00
N TRP A 313 -39.61 -11.08 -13.70
CA TRP A 313 -38.21 -11.47 -13.89
C TRP A 313 -37.79 -12.60 -12.94
N ILE A 314 -38.16 -12.52 -11.65
CA ILE A 314 -37.80 -13.55 -10.65
C ILE A 314 -38.41 -14.91 -11.01
N ASN A 315 -39.64 -14.90 -11.53
CA ASN A 315 -40.37 -16.11 -11.91
C ASN A 315 -39.73 -16.87 -13.09
N ARG A 316 -38.85 -16.21 -13.87
CA ARG A 316 -38.09 -16.86 -14.96
C ARG A 316 -36.99 -17.77 -14.44
N HIS A 317 -36.57 -17.59 -13.19
CA HIS A 317 -35.55 -18.39 -12.56
C HIS A 317 -36.18 -19.59 -11.83
N LYS A 318 -35.48 -20.72 -11.79
CA LYS A 318 -35.91 -21.94 -11.08
C LYS A 318 -35.09 -22.13 -9.80
N ASP A 319 -35.75 -22.54 -8.72
CA ASP A 319 -35.15 -23.01 -7.47
C ASP A 319 -34.01 -22.11 -6.93
N LEU A 320 -32.78 -22.65 -6.84
CA LEU A 320 -31.57 -21.95 -6.38
C LEU A 320 -31.23 -20.70 -7.20
N TYR A 321 -31.65 -20.65 -8.47
CA TYR A 321 -31.44 -19.48 -9.31
C TYR A 321 -32.29 -18.28 -8.87
N ARG A 322 -33.42 -18.51 -8.18
CA ARG A 322 -34.22 -17.42 -7.58
C ARG A 322 -33.50 -16.79 -6.40
N MET A 323 -32.84 -17.62 -5.58
CA MET A 323 -32.03 -17.16 -4.45
C MET A 323 -30.86 -16.28 -4.92
N THR A 324 -30.11 -16.75 -5.91
CA THR A 324 -28.97 -15.99 -6.46
C THR A 324 -29.42 -14.72 -7.19
N ALA A 325 -30.49 -14.79 -8.00
CA ALA A 325 -31.07 -13.62 -8.65
C ALA A 325 -31.51 -12.55 -7.64
N THR A 326 -32.13 -12.96 -6.52
CA THR A 326 -32.55 -12.03 -5.47
C THR A 326 -31.39 -11.47 -4.66
N ALA A 327 -30.36 -12.28 -4.37
CA ALA A 327 -29.12 -11.82 -3.74
C ALA A 327 -28.41 -10.74 -4.57
N THR A 328 -28.40 -10.86 -5.90
CA THR A 328 -27.75 -9.86 -6.76
C THR A 328 -28.39 -8.47 -6.71
N MET A 329 -29.63 -8.34 -6.22
CA MET A 329 -30.22 -7.02 -5.96
C MET A 329 -29.45 -6.22 -4.90
N GLY A 330 -28.77 -6.90 -3.98
CA GLY A 330 -27.89 -6.25 -3.01
C GLY A 330 -26.69 -5.55 -3.65
N ILE A 331 -26.22 -6.04 -4.80
CA ILE A 331 -25.14 -5.41 -5.59
C ILE A 331 -25.64 -4.14 -6.28
N LEU A 332 -26.89 -4.13 -6.75
CA LEU A 332 -27.51 -2.93 -7.33
C LEU A 332 -27.66 -1.80 -6.30
N CYS A 333 -28.06 -2.15 -5.07
CA CYS A 333 -28.31 -1.20 -3.99
C CYS A 333 -27.13 -1.11 -3.00
N LEU A 334 -25.91 -1.39 -3.47
CA LEU A 334 -24.71 -1.38 -2.65
C LEU A 334 -24.56 -0.01 -1.95
N TRP A 335 -24.30 -0.04 -0.65
CA TRP A 335 -24.10 1.14 0.20
C TRP A 335 -25.30 2.07 0.41
N ASP A 336 -26.49 1.70 -0.07
CA ASP A 336 -27.72 2.47 0.13
C ASP A 336 -28.51 1.94 1.35
N THR A 337 -28.21 2.52 2.51
CA THR A 337 -28.83 2.13 3.79
C THR A 337 -30.30 2.51 3.92
N GLN A 338 -30.82 3.43 3.11
CA GLN A 338 -32.19 3.94 3.27
C GLN A 338 -33.13 3.37 2.21
N ASN A 339 -32.84 3.62 0.94
CA ASN A 339 -33.75 3.20 -0.13
C ASN A 339 -33.50 1.76 -0.57
N GLY A 340 -32.25 1.29 -0.45
CA GLY A 340 -31.86 -0.09 -0.76
C GLY A 340 -32.58 -1.11 0.13
N LEU A 341 -32.62 -0.85 1.44
CA LEU A 341 -33.29 -1.74 2.42
C LEU A 341 -34.80 -1.85 2.14
N LEU A 342 -35.48 -0.74 1.83
CA LEU A 342 -36.91 -0.74 1.50
C LEU A 342 -37.23 -1.53 0.23
N LYS A 343 -36.32 -1.53 -0.75
CA LYS A 343 -36.46 -2.30 -1.99
C LYS A 343 -36.33 -3.80 -1.73
N VAL A 344 -35.38 -4.21 -0.88
CA VAL A 344 -35.17 -5.63 -0.55
C VAL A 344 -36.25 -6.17 0.40
N ASP A 345 -36.76 -5.36 1.33
CA ASP A 345 -37.82 -5.76 2.28
C ASP A 345 -39.08 -6.29 1.59
N ARG A 346 -39.42 -5.76 0.40
CA ARG A 346 -40.54 -6.27 -0.40
C ARG A 346 -40.40 -7.75 -0.76
N PHE A 347 -39.19 -8.22 -0.98
CA PHE A 347 -38.92 -9.61 -1.35
C PHE A 347 -38.84 -10.54 -0.15
N LEU A 348 -38.58 -10.01 1.05
CA LEU A 348 -38.62 -10.76 2.31
C LEU A 348 -40.03 -11.26 2.65
N ARG A 349 -41.06 -10.55 2.20
CA ARG A 349 -42.49 -10.87 2.41
C ARG A 349 -43.04 -11.95 1.47
N ASN A 350 -42.24 -12.43 0.51
CA ASN A 350 -42.68 -13.48 -0.42
C ASN A 350 -42.79 -14.85 0.25
N ARG A 351 -43.57 -15.76 -0.35
CA ARG A 351 -43.82 -17.11 0.20
C ARG A 351 -42.64 -18.08 -0.02
N ASP A 352 -41.87 -17.90 -1.09
CA ASP A 352 -40.77 -18.79 -1.45
C ASP A 352 -39.56 -18.63 -0.51
N GLU A 353 -39.13 -19.73 0.13
CA GLU A 353 -37.96 -19.75 1.03
C GLU A 353 -36.66 -19.33 0.31
N ASN A 354 -36.48 -19.77 -0.94
CA ASN A 354 -35.32 -19.39 -1.76
C ASN A 354 -35.22 -17.88 -2.00
N ILE A 355 -36.37 -17.20 -2.15
CA ILE A 355 -36.40 -15.73 -2.33
C ILE A 355 -36.09 -15.02 -1.01
N LYS A 356 -36.61 -15.54 0.12
CA LYS A 356 -36.28 -15.01 1.46
C LYS A 356 -34.79 -15.14 1.75
N ALA A 357 -34.20 -16.31 1.51
CA ALA A 357 -32.78 -16.55 1.72
C ALA A 357 -31.91 -15.60 0.89
N GLY A 358 -32.26 -15.37 -0.39
CA GLY A 358 -31.53 -14.43 -1.23
C GLY A 358 -31.73 -12.96 -0.83
N ALA A 359 -32.91 -12.58 -0.33
CA ALA A 359 -33.16 -11.26 0.23
C ALA A 359 -32.29 -11.00 1.47
N LEU A 360 -32.12 -11.98 2.36
CA LEU A 360 -31.23 -11.87 3.52
C LEU A 360 -29.76 -11.68 3.09
N MET A 361 -29.31 -12.38 2.05
CA MET A 361 -27.97 -12.14 1.48
C MET A 361 -27.83 -10.73 0.90
N ALA A 362 -28.86 -10.24 0.20
CA ALA A 362 -28.87 -8.87 -0.32
C ALA A 362 -28.79 -7.82 0.80
N PHE A 363 -29.47 -8.05 1.93
CA PHE A 363 -29.38 -7.19 3.13
C PHE A 363 -27.95 -7.09 3.69
N GLY A 364 -27.21 -8.20 3.70
CA GLY A 364 -25.80 -8.20 4.08
C GLY A 364 -24.94 -7.38 3.10
N LEU A 365 -25.15 -7.59 1.79
CA LEU A 365 -24.40 -6.90 0.74
C LEU A 365 -24.58 -5.38 0.76
N ILE A 366 -25.81 -4.89 0.98
CA ILE A 366 -26.13 -3.46 1.06
C ILE A 366 -25.33 -2.77 2.17
N ASN A 367 -25.18 -3.44 3.32
CA ASN A 367 -24.51 -2.90 4.50
C ASN A 367 -23.01 -3.20 4.56
N THR A 368 -22.42 -3.73 3.48
CA THR A 368 -20.97 -3.94 3.44
C THR A 368 -20.24 -2.61 3.63
N THR A 369 -19.15 -2.62 4.42
CA THR A 369 -18.25 -1.46 4.67
C THR A 369 -18.86 -0.23 5.36
N ILE A 370 -20.19 -0.17 5.51
CA ILE A 370 -20.87 0.87 6.28
C ILE A 370 -20.92 0.45 7.72
N LYS A 371 -20.47 1.33 8.60
CA LYS A 371 -20.43 1.06 10.02
C LYS A 371 -21.32 2.06 10.75
N SER A 372 -22.56 1.64 10.98
CA SER A 372 -23.56 2.42 11.72
C SER A 372 -23.73 1.89 13.13
N GLU A 373 -23.92 2.78 14.10
CA GLU A 373 -24.24 2.41 15.49
C GLU A 373 -25.56 1.63 15.59
N TYR A 374 -26.50 1.86 14.66
CA TYR A 374 -27.79 1.16 14.64
C TYR A 374 -27.70 -0.30 14.11
N GLN A 375 -26.56 -0.70 13.53
CA GLN A 375 -26.29 -2.03 12.95
C GLN A 375 -27.53 -2.72 12.36
N PRO A 376 -28.15 -2.16 11.30
CA PRO A 376 -29.44 -2.62 10.78
C PRO A 376 -29.42 -4.08 10.31
N ALA A 377 -28.30 -4.52 9.73
CA ALA A 377 -28.11 -5.91 9.32
C ALA A 377 -28.13 -6.87 10.51
N TYR A 378 -27.44 -6.54 11.61
CA TYR A 378 -27.42 -7.38 12.81
C TYR A 378 -28.81 -7.53 13.42
N LYS A 379 -29.55 -6.41 13.54
CA LYS A 379 -30.89 -6.41 14.13
C LYS A 379 -31.86 -7.30 13.36
N LEU A 380 -31.85 -7.24 12.02
CA LEU A 380 -32.71 -8.09 11.19
C LEU A 380 -32.24 -9.55 11.17
N LEU A 381 -30.93 -9.80 11.01
CA LEU A 381 -30.41 -11.16 10.90
C LEU A 381 -30.52 -11.93 12.22
N LYS A 382 -30.45 -11.25 13.37
CA LYS A 382 -30.62 -11.88 14.69
C LYS A 382 -31.92 -12.66 14.79
N ASP A 383 -33.01 -12.12 14.27
CA ASP A 383 -34.32 -12.78 14.30
C ASP A 383 -34.35 -14.06 13.44
N TYR A 384 -33.54 -14.12 12.38
CA TYR A 384 -33.42 -15.28 11.49
C TYR A 384 -32.37 -16.31 11.92
N ILE A 385 -31.44 -15.97 12.81
CA ILE A 385 -30.48 -16.93 13.39
C ILE A 385 -31.17 -17.87 14.40
N THR A 386 -32.30 -17.42 14.98
CA THR A 386 -33.06 -18.19 15.97
C THR A 386 -34.20 -19.02 15.38
N ASN A 387 -34.54 -18.82 14.11
CA ASN A 387 -35.43 -19.69 13.33
C ASN A 387 -34.62 -20.87 12.75
#